data_AF-A0A9X7CG88-F1
#
_entry.id   AF-A0A9X7CG88-F1
#
_cell.length_a   1.000
_cell.length_b   1.000
_cell.length_c   1.000
_cell.angle_alpha   90.00
_cell.angle_beta   90.00
_cell.angle_gamma   90.00
#
_symmetry.space_group_name_H-M   'P 1'
#
loop_
_entity.id
_entity.type
_entity.pdbx_description
1 polymer ?
#
loop_
_entity_poly.entity_id
_entity_poly.type
_entity_poly.pdbx_seq_one_letter_code
_entity_poly.pdbx_strand_id
1 'polypeptide(L)'
;PNRRYVLRVTARKAGGGKGPVPMSDCADYTETLTFTSCDFNTSGSQTMTSGTLSGFVTKTLEIFPDTDRIRIDIGETEGTFQVESVELICMEQMEEDLYDMAGNLVEEMLDLGIENTNAVTDEMCFSWDIQCP
;
A
#
# COMPACT_ATOMS: atom_id res chain seq x y z
N PRO A 1 8.17 8.24 15.65
CA PRO A 1 9.22 9.03 15.01
C PRO A 1 10.36 8.20 14.42
N ASN A 2 10.91 8.64 13.29
CA ASN A 2 12.12 8.10 12.63
C ASN A 2 12.04 6.64 12.15
N ARG A 3 10.84 6.10 11.92
CA ARG A 3 10.65 4.79 11.29
C ARG A 3 9.91 4.97 9.99
N ARG A 4 10.17 4.09 9.02
CA ARG A 4 9.49 4.12 7.73
C ARG A 4 8.16 3.35 7.81
N TYR A 5 7.07 3.97 7.36
CA TYR A 5 5.75 3.36 7.34
C TYR A 5 5.15 3.36 5.94
N VAL A 6 4.30 2.38 5.65
CA VAL A 6 3.37 2.41 4.51
C VAL A 6 1.96 2.57 5.05
N LEU A 7 1.28 3.64 4.65
CA LEU A 7 -0.16 3.73 4.76
C LEU A 7 -0.79 2.99 3.57
N ARG A 8 -1.54 1.93 3.83
CA ARG A 8 -2.31 1.18 2.83
C ARG A 8 -3.79 1.39 3.08
N VAL A 9 -4.50 1.86 2.05
CA VAL A 9 -5.95 2.11 2.13
C VAL A 9 -6.63 1.35 0.99
N THR A 10 -7.57 0.49 1.33
CA THR A 10 -8.44 -0.18 0.38
C THR A 10 -9.82 0.43 0.45
N ALA A 11 -10.25 1.07 -0.65
CA ALA A 11 -11.50 1.79 -0.69
C ALA A 11 -12.11 1.84 -2.10
N ARG A 12 -13.40 2.14 -2.17
CA ARG A 12 -14.17 2.30 -3.40
C ARG A 12 -14.85 3.66 -3.40
N LYS A 13 -14.72 4.40 -4.51
CA LYS A 13 -15.48 5.62 -4.75
C LYS A 13 -16.58 5.38 -5.79
N ALA A 14 -17.82 5.71 -5.43
CA ALA A 14 -18.98 5.65 -6.32
C ALA A 14 -19.62 7.05 -6.45
N GLY A 15 -20.13 7.37 -7.65
CA GLY A 15 -20.65 8.70 -7.98
C GLY A 15 -19.57 9.69 -8.42
N GLY A 16 -19.95 10.97 -8.52
CA GLY A 16 -19.03 12.09 -8.77
C GLY A 16 -18.03 12.30 -7.63
N GLY A 17 -17.23 13.38 -7.70
CA GLY A 17 -16.36 13.78 -6.59
C GLY A 17 -15.23 12.81 -6.21
N LYS A 18 -14.70 13.02 -5.01
CA LYS A 18 -13.47 12.41 -4.47
C LYS A 18 -13.69 11.88 -3.06
N GLY A 19 -13.01 10.78 -2.75
CA GLY A 19 -12.79 10.28 -1.39
C GLY A 19 -11.37 10.59 -0.94
N PRO A 20 -11.09 11.79 -0.41
CA PRO A 20 -9.76 12.11 0.12
C PRO A 20 -9.52 11.42 1.47
N VAL A 21 -8.34 10.87 1.64
CA VAL A 21 -7.82 10.33 2.90
C VAL A 21 -6.55 11.11 3.22
N PRO A 22 -6.68 12.32 3.80
CA PRO A 22 -5.52 13.10 4.23
C PRO A 22 -4.83 12.41 5.41
N MET A 23 -3.50 12.43 5.38
CA MET A 23 -2.69 12.13 6.53
C MET A 23 -1.89 13.36 6.93
N SER A 24 -1.62 13.51 8.23
CA SER A 24 -0.61 14.43 8.74
C SER A 24 0.20 13.76 9.85
N ASP A 25 1.48 14.09 9.99
CA ASP A 25 2.29 13.67 11.13
C ASP A 25 2.18 14.63 12.33
N CYS A 26 1.17 15.51 12.34
CA CYS A 26 0.99 16.56 13.34
C CYS A 26 2.16 17.57 13.46
N ALA A 27 3.11 17.56 12.52
CA ALA A 27 4.09 18.61 12.30
C ALA A 27 3.81 19.29 10.95
N ASP A 28 4.81 19.35 10.07
CA ASP A 28 4.71 20.04 8.78
C ASP A 28 4.42 19.07 7.61
N TYR A 29 4.44 17.75 7.84
CA TYR A 29 4.20 16.77 6.79
C TYR A 29 2.70 16.43 6.68
N THR A 30 2.14 16.68 5.49
CA THR A 30 0.75 16.35 5.14
C THR A 30 0.70 15.87 3.70
N GLU A 31 0.00 14.77 3.47
CA GLU A 31 -0.20 14.17 2.15
C GLU A 31 -1.64 13.66 2.06
N THR A 32 -2.15 13.36 0.86
CA THR A 32 -3.54 12.90 0.70
C THR A 32 -3.67 11.83 -0.35
N LEU A 33 -4.10 10.63 0.06
CA LEU A 33 -4.56 9.61 -0.87
C LEU A 33 -5.95 10.02 -1.39
N THR A 34 -6.08 10.19 -2.70
CA THR A 34 -7.36 10.58 -3.31
C THR A 34 -7.95 9.41 -4.07
N PHE A 35 -9.17 9.02 -3.70
CA PHE A 35 -9.96 8.02 -4.43
C PHE A 35 -10.98 8.70 -5.34
N THR A 36 -11.07 8.23 -6.57
CA THR A 36 -12.03 8.70 -7.56
C THR A 36 -12.79 7.51 -8.13
N SER A 37 -13.96 7.78 -8.69
CA SER A 37 -14.73 6.75 -9.35
C SER A 37 -14.04 6.16 -10.57
N CYS A 38 -12.93 6.73 -11.07
CA CYS A 38 -12.15 6.18 -12.20
C CYS A 38 -11.05 5.20 -11.77
N ASP A 39 -10.78 5.04 -10.48
CA ASP A 39 -9.65 4.25 -9.99
C ASP A 39 -9.77 2.73 -10.25
N PHE A 40 -10.95 2.24 -10.66
CA PHE A 40 -11.19 0.81 -10.93
C PHE A 40 -10.36 0.24 -12.09
N ASN A 41 -9.69 1.08 -12.88
CA ASN A 41 -8.89 0.67 -14.05
C ASN A 41 -7.38 0.61 -13.81
N THR A 42 -6.87 1.01 -12.63
CA THR A 42 -5.42 0.99 -12.39
C THR A 42 -4.97 -0.44 -12.06
N SER A 43 -4.71 -1.20 -13.13
CA SER A 43 -4.10 -2.52 -13.14
C SER A 43 -2.67 -2.46 -12.60
N GLY A 44 -2.52 -2.52 -11.29
CA GLY A 44 -1.25 -2.68 -10.60
C GLY A 44 -1.40 -3.66 -9.45
N SER A 45 -1.31 -4.96 -9.76
CA SER A 45 -1.27 -6.06 -8.78
C SER A 45 -2.54 -6.28 -7.95
N GLN A 46 -3.54 -6.91 -8.55
CA GLN A 46 -4.43 -7.80 -7.79
C GLN A 46 -4.45 -9.14 -8.52
N THR A 47 -3.97 -10.20 -7.86
CA THR A 47 -4.31 -11.57 -8.24
C THR A 47 -5.83 -11.70 -8.21
N MET A 48 -6.42 -11.71 -9.41
CA MET A 48 -7.85 -11.81 -9.63
C MET A 48 -8.33 -13.19 -9.18
N THR A 49 -8.77 -13.33 -7.92
CA THR A 49 -9.62 -14.45 -7.54
C THR A 49 -11.01 -14.16 -8.11
N SER A 50 -11.42 -14.97 -9.09
CA SER A 50 -12.53 -14.83 -10.03
C SER A 50 -13.97 -14.67 -9.46
N GLY A 51 -14.16 -14.20 -8.22
CA GLY A 51 -15.48 -14.05 -7.59
C GLY A 51 -15.95 -12.63 -7.29
N THR A 52 -15.06 -11.62 -7.33
CA THR A 52 -15.33 -10.34 -6.65
C THR A 52 -14.74 -9.15 -7.42
N LEU A 53 -15.39 -8.71 -8.50
CA LEU A 53 -15.20 -7.35 -9.05
C LEU A 53 -15.82 -6.32 -8.06
N SER A 54 -15.32 -6.23 -6.83
CA SER A 54 -15.91 -5.37 -5.79
C SER A 54 -15.72 -3.87 -6.06
N GLY A 55 -14.85 -3.51 -7.01
CA GLY A 55 -14.56 -2.12 -7.34
C GLY A 55 -13.78 -1.38 -6.25
N PHE A 56 -13.21 -2.11 -5.29
CA PHE A 56 -12.27 -1.57 -4.31
C PHE A 56 -10.87 -1.54 -4.90
N VAL A 57 -10.18 -0.45 -4.60
CA VAL A 57 -8.81 -0.17 -5.05
C VAL A 57 -7.97 0.03 -3.81
N THR A 58 -6.76 -0.53 -3.82
CA THR A 58 -5.78 -0.32 -2.78
C THR A 58 -4.78 0.73 -3.25
N LYS A 59 -4.61 1.81 -2.48
CA LYS A 59 -3.55 2.80 -2.68
C LYS A 59 -2.60 2.79 -1.49
N THR A 60 -1.32 3.03 -1.76
CA THR A 60 -0.27 3.08 -0.75
C THR A 60 0.42 4.44 -0.75
N LEU A 61 0.90 4.84 0.43
CA LEU A 61 1.73 6.02 0.61
C LEU A 61 2.86 5.68 1.59
N GLU A 62 4.11 5.94 1.19
CA GLU A 62 5.26 5.85 2.09
C GLU A 62 5.36 7.11 2.96
N ILE A 63 5.64 6.91 4.25
CA ILE A 63 5.64 7.97 5.27
C ILE A 63 6.87 7.82 6.17
N PHE A 64 7.53 8.96 6.43
CA PHE A 64 8.59 9.10 7.42
C PHE A 64 8.16 10.19 8.42
N PRO A 65 7.44 9.84 9.50
CA PRO A 65 6.89 10.84 10.40
C PRO A 65 7.99 11.45 11.28
N ASP A 66 8.02 12.77 11.36
CA ASP A 66 8.93 13.52 12.25
C ASP A 66 8.50 13.41 13.72
N THR A 67 7.23 13.06 13.94
CA THR A 67 6.65 12.90 15.28
C THR A 67 6.29 11.44 15.59
N ASP A 68 5.80 11.21 16.80
CA ASP A 68 5.20 9.95 17.24
C ASP A 68 3.69 9.87 16.98
N ARG A 69 3.10 10.89 16.34
CA ARG A 69 1.65 11.01 16.13
C ARG A 69 1.34 11.07 14.64
N ILE A 70 0.42 10.21 14.21
CA ILE A 70 -0.15 10.28 12.86
C ILE A 70 -1.64 10.50 13.00
N ARG A 71 -2.16 11.44 12.22
CA ARG A 71 -3.59 11.69 12.06
C ARG A 71 -3.96 11.28 10.64
N ILE A 72 -5.01 10.47 10.52
CA ILE A 72 -5.61 10.09 9.25
C ILE A 72 -7.07 10.47 9.36
N ASP A 73 -7.54 11.33 8.47
CA ASP A 73 -8.97 11.63 8.35
C ASP A 73 -9.52 10.98 7.08
N ILE A 74 -10.84 10.79 7.03
CA ILE A 74 -11.55 10.20 5.88
C ILE A 74 -12.61 11.21 5.45
N GLY A 75 -12.52 11.66 4.21
CA GLY A 75 -13.44 12.63 3.62
C GLY A 75 -14.24 12.07 2.45
N GLU A 76 -15.36 12.72 2.17
CA GLU A 76 -16.27 12.44 1.06
C GLU A 76 -16.77 13.81 0.57
N THR A 77 -16.77 14.04 -0.74
CA THR A 77 -17.15 15.35 -1.32
C THR A 77 -18.46 15.29 -2.08
N GLU A 78 -18.78 14.18 -2.73
CA GLU A 78 -20.02 13.93 -3.44
C GLU A 78 -20.20 12.42 -3.68
N GLY A 79 -21.38 11.85 -3.38
CA GLY A 79 -21.69 10.46 -3.70
C GLY A 79 -21.40 9.52 -2.53
N THR A 80 -20.65 8.44 -2.76
CA THR A 80 -20.35 7.49 -1.68
C THR A 80 -18.91 7.04 -1.74
N PHE A 81 -18.24 7.09 -0.59
CA PHE A 81 -16.90 6.56 -0.38
C PHE A 81 -16.95 5.42 0.64
N GLN A 82 -16.63 4.21 0.19
CA GLN A 82 -16.64 3.00 1.01
C GLN A 82 -15.20 2.60 1.31
N VAL A 83 -14.83 2.56 2.58
CA VAL A 83 -13.50 2.16 3.02
C VAL A 83 -13.58 0.74 3.57
N GLU A 84 -12.79 -0.16 3.00
CA GLU A 84 -12.68 -1.55 3.44
C GLU A 84 -11.59 -1.70 4.50
N SER A 85 -10.41 -1.12 4.26
CA SER A 85 -9.30 -1.17 5.21
C SER A 85 -8.47 0.11 5.19
N VAL A 86 -7.91 0.44 6.37
CA VAL A 86 -6.86 1.44 6.56
C VAL A 86 -5.82 0.81 7.47
N GLU A 87 -4.62 0.63 6.95
CA GLU A 87 -3.55 -0.09 7.61
C GLU A 87 -2.28 0.77 7.61
N LEU A 88 -1.61 0.85 8.76
CA LEU A 88 -0.32 1.50 8.90
C LEU A 88 0.73 0.43 9.20
N ILE A 89 1.60 0.18 8.23
CA ILE A 89 2.56 -0.93 8.26
C ILE A 89 3.95 -0.36 8.52
N CYS A 90 4.61 -0.78 9.59
CA CYS A 90 6.01 -0.43 9.83
C CYS A 90 6.91 -1.30 8.96
N MET A 91 7.75 -0.69 8.13
CA MET A 91 8.57 -1.47 7.18
C MET A 91 9.75 -2.19 7.84
N GLU A 92 10.18 -1.75 9.01
CA GLU A 92 11.19 -2.49 9.79
C GLU A 92 10.62 -3.81 10.35
N GLN A 93 9.32 -3.84 10.71
CA GLN A 93 8.70 -5.03 11.28
C GLN A 93 8.48 -6.14 10.25
N MET A 94 8.20 -5.79 8.99
CA MET A 94 8.10 -6.78 7.91
C MET A 94 9.46 -7.36 7.51
N GLU A 95 10.55 -6.61 7.69
CA GLU A 95 11.91 -7.10 7.49
C GLU A 95 12.26 -8.09 8.61
N GLU A 96 12.03 -7.74 9.88
CA GLU A 96 12.25 -8.63 11.04
C GLU A 96 11.48 -9.96 10.93
N ASP A 97 10.19 -9.93 10.59
CA ASP A 97 9.37 -11.15 10.44
C ASP A 97 9.84 -12.01 9.25
N LEU A 98 10.41 -11.40 8.20
CA LEU A 98 11.00 -12.12 7.08
C LEU A 98 12.35 -12.76 7.46
N TYR A 99 13.15 -12.10 8.30
CA TYR A 99 14.42 -12.64 8.80
C TYR A 99 14.22 -13.76 9.84
N ASP A 100 13.13 -13.78 10.60
CA ASP A 100 12.82 -14.88 11.52
C ASP A 100 12.28 -16.13 10.79
N MET A 101 11.48 -15.95 9.74
CA MET A 101 11.04 -17.07 8.90
C MET A 101 12.17 -17.59 8.00
N ALA A 102 13.03 -16.70 7.48
CA ALA A 102 14.26 -17.10 6.79
C ALA A 102 15.31 -17.67 7.75
N GLY A 103 15.34 -17.22 9.00
CA GLY A 103 16.19 -17.71 10.10
C GLY A 103 15.97 -19.20 10.38
N ASN A 104 14.70 -19.62 10.39
CA ASN A 104 14.33 -21.03 10.49
C ASN A 104 14.65 -21.83 9.21
N LEU A 105 14.78 -21.19 8.05
CA LEU A 105 15.17 -21.83 6.78
C LEU A 105 16.70 -21.92 6.60
N VAL A 106 17.50 -21.00 7.16
CA VAL A 106 18.97 -21.05 7.07
C VAL A 106 19.59 -22.08 8.00
N GLU A 107 19.04 -22.28 9.20
CA GLU A 107 19.49 -23.35 10.11
C GLU A 107 19.19 -24.75 9.51
N GLU A 108 18.09 -24.92 8.76
CA GLU A 108 17.75 -26.18 8.07
C GLU A 108 18.48 -26.35 6.71
N MET A 109 18.81 -25.25 6.01
CA MET A 109 19.59 -25.27 4.75
C MET A 109 21.08 -25.55 4.95
N LEU A 110 21.66 -25.22 6.10
CA LEU A 110 23.05 -25.53 6.42
C LEU A 110 23.30 -27.03 6.63
N ASP A 111 22.25 -27.83 6.85
CA ASP A 111 22.34 -29.30 6.96
C ASP A 111 22.18 -30.02 5.59
N LEU A 112 21.83 -29.30 4.51
CA LEU A 112 21.54 -29.88 3.19
C LEU A 112 22.42 -29.39 2.03
N GLY A 113 23.38 -28.49 2.26
CA GLY A 113 24.47 -28.21 1.31
C GLY A 113 24.04 -27.76 -0.09
N ILE A 114 23.07 -26.84 -0.20
CA ILE A 114 22.57 -26.33 -1.49
C ILE A 114 23.26 -25.00 -1.84
N GLU A 115 23.99 -24.98 -2.97
CA GLU A 115 24.67 -23.80 -3.50
C GLU A 115 23.70 -22.82 -4.18
N ASN A 116 23.87 -21.54 -3.85
CA ASN A 116 23.04 -20.41 -4.24
C ASN A 116 23.08 -20.13 -5.76
N THR A 117 21.93 -20.16 -6.45
CA THR A 117 21.81 -19.66 -7.82
C THR A 117 21.07 -18.32 -7.85
N ASN A 118 21.84 -17.26 -8.13
CA ASN A 118 21.38 -15.90 -8.35
C ASN A 118 20.30 -15.83 -9.45
N ALA A 119 19.24 -15.06 -9.22
CA ALA A 119 18.46 -14.43 -10.29
C ALA A 119 17.90 -13.09 -9.79
N VAL A 120 18.69 -12.03 -10.00
CA VAL A 120 18.22 -10.65 -10.05
C VAL A 120 17.48 -10.48 -11.37
N THR A 121 16.23 -10.02 -11.35
CA THR A 121 15.61 -9.42 -12.54
C THR A 121 15.03 -8.07 -12.18
N ASP A 122 15.72 -7.09 -12.73
CA ASP A 122 15.47 -5.67 -12.76
C ASP A 122 14.24 -5.30 -13.62
N GLU A 123 13.77 -4.07 -13.39
CA GLU A 123 12.86 -3.25 -14.20
C GLU A 123 11.53 -3.85 -14.69
N MET A 124 10.41 -3.20 -14.33
CA MET A 124 9.44 -2.66 -15.31
C MET A 124 8.56 -1.58 -14.64
N CYS A 125 8.95 -0.31 -14.79
CA CYS A 125 8.04 0.83 -14.55
C CYS A 125 7.08 0.94 -15.75
N PHE A 126 5.78 0.76 -15.54
CA PHE A 126 4.77 1.12 -16.54
C PHE A 126 3.98 2.35 -16.09
N SER A 127 4.31 3.48 -16.70
CA SER A 127 3.47 4.68 -16.72
C SER A 127 2.36 4.50 -17.75
N TRP A 128 1.10 4.59 -17.33
CA TRP A 128 -0.03 4.76 -18.26
C TRP A 128 -0.80 6.01 -17.85
N ASP A 129 -0.67 7.06 -18.67
CA ASP A 129 -1.51 8.24 -18.61
C ASP A 129 -2.95 7.85 -18.97
N ILE A 130 -3.82 7.76 -17.96
CA ILE A 130 -5.27 7.68 -18.18
C ILE A 130 -5.80 9.10 -18.20
N GLN A 131 -5.98 9.62 -19.41
CA GLN A 131 -6.66 10.88 -19.65
C GLN A 131 -8.18 10.66 -19.45
N CYS A 132 -8.70 11.11 -18.30
CA CYS A 132 -10.13 11.08 -18.03
C CYS A 132 -10.88 12.20 -18.79
N PRO A 133 -12.13 11.97 -19.24
CA PRO A 133 -13.03 13.01 -19.74
C PRO A 133 -13.52 13.96 -18.65
#